data_AF-A0AA41VTQ4-F1
#
_entry.id   AF-A0AA41VTQ4-F1
#
_cell.length_a   1.000
_cell.length_b   1.000
_cell.length_c   1.000
_cell.angle_alpha   90.00
_cell.angle_beta   90.00
_cell.angle_gamma   90.00
#
_symmetry.space_group_name_H-M   'P 1'
#
loop_
_entity.id
_entity.type
_entity.pdbx_description
1 polymer ?
#
loop_
_entity_poly.entity_id
_entity_poly.type
_entity_poly.pdbx_seq_one_letter_code
_entity_poly.pdbx_strand_id
1 'polypeptide(L)'
;MEVPYPLSTNENCGDPRYKIYCNNHVLEFVSAEKSIYRILSINPNKNTFVISPPDIRSDNCQSSDLMVGGLRLDEDIPFSISARNTVMLLHCAENILLSPLNCSSSSLCRKFEEGNACKNALCCTYLKDASMNQHKIRVRVGGCTAYTSVVDLNPKDPPSSWNYGIELQWLPVLQ
;
A
#
# COMPACT_ATOMS: atom_id res chain seq x y z
N MET A 1 -8.28 17.75 -7.03
CA MET A 1 -7.00 17.19 -7.50
C MET A 1 -7.11 17.09 -9.00
N GLU A 2 -6.16 17.65 -9.75
CA GLU A 2 -6.15 17.56 -11.21
C GLU A 2 -5.65 16.17 -11.64
N VAL A 3 -6.21 15.63 -12.73
CA VAL A 3 -5.85 14.31 -13.26
C VAL A 3 -4.97 14.52 -14.51
N PRO A 4 -3.64 14.29 -14.41
CA PRO A 4 -2.74 14.44 -15.53
C PRO A 4 -2.82 13.24 -16.49
N TYR A 5 -2.57 13.48 -17.78
CA TYR A 5 -2.30 12.40 -18.73
C TYR A 5 -1.09 11.57 -18.26
N PRO A 6 -1.11 10.22 -18.36
CA PRO A 6 -2.10 9.38 -19.02
C PRO A 6 -3.28 8.92 -18.16
N LEU A 7 -3.35 9.32 -16.89
CA LEU A 7 -4.41 8.84 -15.99
C LEU A 7 -5.79 9.15 -16.56
N SER A 8 -6.67 8.15 -16.50
CA SER A 8 -7.99 8.19 -17.11
C SER A 8 -9.08 8.06 -16.07
N THR A 9 -10.07 8.95 -16.09
CA THR A 9 -11.27 8.85 -15.23
C THR A 9 -12.51 8.37 -15.98
N ASN A 10 -12.47 8.37 -17.32
CA ASN A 10 -13.52 7.90 -18.20
C ASN A 10 -12.95 7.64 -19.61
N GLU A 11 -13.73 7.03 -20.50
CA GLU A 11 -13.29 6.65 -21.85
C GLU A 11 -12.84 7.83 -22.73
N ASN A 12 -13.28 9.06 -22.41
CA ASN A 12 -12.95 10.28 -23.17
C ASN A 12 -11.87 11.14 -22.49
N CYS A 13 -11.23 10.65 -21.43
CA CYS A 13 -10.24 11.36 -20.64
C CYS A 13 -9.04 10.44 -20.36
N GLY A 14 -7.84 10.81 -20.80
CA GLY A 14 -6.63 10.02 -20.58
C GLY A 14 -6.54 8.77 -21.46
N ASP A 15 -5.67 7.83 -21.08
CA ASP A 15 -5.53 6.52 -21.72
C ASP A 15 -6.29 5.46 -20.89
N PRO A 16 -7.23 4.69 -21.48
CA PRO A 16 -8.05 3.71 -20.76
C PRO A 16 -7.26 2.65 -19.99
N ARG A 17 -5.98 2.40 -20.33
CA ARG A 17 -5.10 1.48 -19.59
C ARG A 17 -4.70 2.02 -18.21
N TYR A 18 -4.71 3.34 -18.03
CA TYR A 18 -4.27 4.03 -16.82
C TYR A 18 -5.47 4.48 -15.98
N LYS A 19 -6.42 3.55 -15.79
CA LYS A 19 -7.72 3.86 -15.20
C LYS A 19 -7.63 4.15 -13.70
N ILE A 20 -8.20 5.28 -13.32
CA ILE A 20 -8.58 5.67 -11.96
C ILE A 20 -10.06 6.06 -11.98
N TYR A 21 -10.69 6.17 -10.82
CA TYR A 21 -12.11 6.50 -10.70
C TYR A 21 -12.27 7.84 -10.01
N CYS A 22 -13.30 8.59 -10.41
CA CYS A 22 -13.71 9.81 -9.73
C CYS A 22 -15.13 9.60 -9.21
N ASN A 23 -15.28 9.56 -7.90
CA ASN A 23 -16.55 9.35 -7.21
C ASN A 23 -16.80 10.54 -6.28
N ASN A 24 -17.82 11.37 -6.58
CA ASN A 24 -18.16 12.55 -5.78
C ASN A 24 -16.95 13.45 -5.44
N HIS A 25 -16.09 13.74 -6.42
CA HIS A 25 -14.85 14.53 -6.28
C HIS A 25 -13.72 13.84 -5.48
N VAL A 26 -13.88 12.57 -5.13
CA VAL A 26 -12.83 11.73 -4.55
C VAL A 26 -12.24 10.87 -5.66
N LEU A 27 -10.92 10.97 -5.84
CA LEU A 27 -10.21 10.08 -6.74
C LEU A 27 -9.94 8.74 -6.04
N GLU A 28 -10.16 7.65 -6.75
CA GLU A 28 -10.12 6.29 -6.24
C GLU A 28 -9.33 5.39 -7.19
N PHE A 29 -8.61 4.43 -6.63
CA PHE A 29 -7.97 3.34 -7.34
C PHE A 29 -8.67 2.03 -6.98
N VAL A 30 -8.95 1.20 -7.97
CA VAL A 30 -9.57 -0.11 -7.78
C VAL A 30 -8.55 -1.19 -8.08
N SER A 31 -8.25 -2.00 -7.06
CA SER A 31 -7.33 -3.14 -7.17
C SER A 31 -7.90 -4.28 -8.02
N ALA A 32 -7.07 -5.27 -8.36
CA ALA A 32 -7.49 -6.47 -9.08
C ALA A 32 -8.59 -7.26 -8.34
N GLU A 33 -8.60 -7.18 -7.00
CA GLU A 33 -9.61 -7.83 -6.15
C GLU A 33 -10.82 -6.94 -5.87
N LYS A 34 -10.97 -5.82 -6.58
CA LYS A 34 -12.09 -4.87 -6.46
C LYS A 34 -12.14 -4.10 -5.12
N SER A 35 -11.09 -4.17 -4.30
CA SER A 35 -10.91 -3.23 -3.18
C SER A 35 -10.64 -1.82 -3.69
N ILE A 36 -11.30 -0.85 -3.07
CA ILE A 36 -11.25 0.57 -3.42
C ILE A 36 -10.30 1.28 -2.45
N TYR A 37 -9.36 2.05 -2.99
CA TYR A 37 -8.40 2.85 -2.22
C TYR A 37 -8.49 4.30 -2.66
N ARG A 38 -8.54 5.24 -1.71
CA ARG A 38 -8.59 6.66 -2.04
C ARG A 38 -7.22 7.12 -2.54
N ILE A 39 -7.18 7.88 -3.62
CA ILE A 39 -5.98 8.57 -4.08
C ILE A 39 -5.78 9.82 -3.22
N LEU A 40 -4.63 9.88 -2.54
CA LEU A 40 -4.23 10.96 -1.62
C LEU A 40 -3.48 12.07 -2.34
N SER A 41 -2.64 11.72 -3.32
CA SER A 41 -1.86 12.68 -4.11
C SER A 41 -1.43 12.09 -5.45
N ILE A 42 -1.15 12.96 -6.42
CA ILE A 42 -0.62 12.61 -7.75
C ILE A 42 0.60 13.48 -8.02
N ASN A 43 1.68 12.88 -8.49
CA ASN A 43 2.92 13.52 -8.92
C ASN A 43 3.21 13.17 -10.39
N PRO A 44 2.79 14.00 -11.35
CA PRO A 44 3.01 13.73 -12.77
C PRO A 44 4.49 13.72 -13.16
N ASN A 45 5.33 14.52 -12.49
CA ASN A 45 6.76 14.62 -12.80
C ASN A 45 7.54 13.33 -12.49
N LYS A 46 7.01 12.51 -11.57
CA LYS A 46 7.60 11.22 -11.20
C LYS A 46 6.82 10.03 -11.73
N ASN A 47 5.71 10.27 -12.43
CA ASN A 47 4.73 9.26 -12.80
C ASN A 47 4.27 8.41 -11.60
N THR A 48 4.00 9.06 -10.45
CA THR A 48 3.53 8.38 -9.24
C THR A 48 2.26 8.98 -8.66
N PHE A 49 1.46 8.16 -7.97
CA PHE A 49 0.35 8.60 -7.13
C PHE A 49 0.33 7.79 -5.84
N VAL A 50 -0.18 8.37 -4.77
CA VAL A 50 -0.26 7.72 -3.46
C VAL A 50 -1.71 7.35 -3.18
N ILE A 51 -1.97 6.09 -2.86
CA ILE A 51 -3.28 5.62 -2.37
C ILE A 51 -3.25 5.45 -0.85
N SER A 52 -4.41 5.53 -0.22
CA SER A 52 -4.55 5.23 1.22
C SER A 52 -4.18 3.77 1.51
N PRO A 53 -3.54 3.47 2.65
CA PRO A 53 -3.49 2.09 3.14
C PRO A 53 -4.92 1.61 3.50
N PRO A 54 -5.14 0.29 3.63
CA PRO A 54 -6.41 -0.21 4.13
C PRO A 54 -6.61 0.19 5.60
N ASP A 55 -7.86 0.40 5.99
CA ASP A 55 -8.19 0.63 7.39
C ASP A 55 -7.88 -0.61 8.22
N ILE A 56 -7.30 -0.40 9.40
CA ILE A 56 -7.05 -1.47 10.36
C ILE A 56 -8.15 -1.41 11.42
N ARG A 57 -8.91 -2.50 11.54
CA ARG A 57 -9.96 -2.60 12.55
C ARG A 57 -9.38 -2.68 13.96
N SER A 58 -9.89 -1.85 14.85
CA SER A 58 -9.39 -1.73 16.22
C SER A 58 -9.78 -2.89 17.14
N ASP A 59 -10.74 -3.72 16.75
CA ASP A 59 -11.22 -4.86 17.55
C ASP A 59 -10.32 -6.08 17.41
N ASN A 60 -9.81 -6.35 16.21
CA ASN A 60 -9.15 -7.62 15.90
C ASN A 60 -7.84 -7.50 15.10
N CYS A 61 -7.34 -6.29 14.87
CA CYS A 61 -6.13 -6.02 14.08
C CYS A 61 -6.19 -6.74 12.71
N GLN A 62 -7.22 -6.44 11.94
CA GLN A 62 -7.39 -6.92 10.57
C GLN A 62 -7.50 -5.73 9.63
N SER A 63 -6.81 -5.80 8.49
CA SER A 63 -7.00 -4.81 7.45
C SER A 63 -8.34 -5.04 6.74
N SER A 64 -8.97 -3.96 6.28
CA SER A 64 -10.27 -4.02 5.59
C SER A 64 -10.24 -4.88 4.32
N ASP A 65 -9.07 -5.07 3.73
CA ASP A 65 -8.82 -5.89 2.55
C ASP A 65 -8.30 -7.31 2.84
N LEU A 66 -8.34 -7.75 4.11
CA LEU A 66 -7.88 -9.09 4.51
C LEU A 66 -8.62 -10.21 3.75
N MET A 67 -9.93 -10.07 3.57
CA MET A 67 -10.77 -11.10 2.94
C MET A 67 -10.42 -11.35 1.47
N VAL A 68 -9.79 -10.37 0.81
CA VAL A 68 -9.29 -10.48 -0.56
C VAL A 68 -7.78 -10.71 -0.64
N GLY A 69 -7.10 -10.80 0.51
CA GLY A 69 -5.68 -11.12 0.60
C GLY A 69 -4.73 -9.93 0.46
N GLY A 70 -5.22 -8.70 0.67
CA GLY A 70 -4.47 -7.45 0.58
C GLY A 70 -4.47 -6.81 -0.81
N LEU A 71 -3.72 -5.72 -0.97
CA LEU A 71 -3.57 -5.03 -2.25
C LEU A 71 -2.93 -5.96 -3.31
N ARG A 72 -3.64 -6.18 -4.41
CA ARG A 72 -3.11 -6.77 -5.64
C ARG A 72 -3.38 -5.85 -6.83
N LEU A 73 -2.34 -5.53 -7.58
CA LEU A 73 -2.44 -4.88 -8.88
C LEU A 73 -2.63 -5.95 -9.95
N ASP A 74 -3.37 -5.61 -11.01
CA ASP A 74 -3.35 -6.43 -12.22
C ASP A 74 -1.95 -6.33 -12.84
N GLU A 75 -1.41 -7.42 -13.37
CA GLU A 75 -0.08 -7.39 -13.99
C GLU A 75 -0.16 -6.90 -15.45
N ASP A 76 -1.37 -6.88 -16.03
CA ASP A 76 -1.62 -6.40 -17.39
C ASP A 76 -1.83 -4.88 -17.48
N ILE A 77 -1.93 -4.18 -16.34
CA ILE A 77 -2.10 -2.72 -16.28
C ILE A 77 -0.75 -2.04 -15.99
N PRO A 78 -0.55 -0.78 -16.42
CA PRO A 78 0.76 -0.12 -16.39
C PRO A 78 1.14 0.41 -15.00
N PHE A 79 0.68 -0.21 -13.91
CA PHE A 79 0.90 0.22 -12.53
C PHE A 79 1.75 -0.79 -11.75
N SER A 80 2.68 -0.28 -10.95
CA SER A 80 3.46 -1.07 -9.98
C SER A 80 3.59 -0.33 -8.65
N ILE A 81 3.84 -1.06 -7.57
CA ILE A 81 4.13 -0.47 -6.26
C ILE A 81 5.58 -0.02 -6.24
N SER A 82 5.83 1.26 -5.94
CA SER A 82 7.18 1.81 -5.97
C SER A 82 8.06 1.26 -4.83
N ALA A 83 9.39 1.34 -5.00
CA ALA A 83 10.35 0.92 -3.99
C ALA A 83 10.44 1.84 -2.76
N ARG A 84 9.72 2.96 -2.77
CA ARG A 84 9.70 3.95 -1.68
C ARG A 84 8.73 3.57 -0.56
N ASN A 85 7.98 2.49 -0.75
CA ASN A 85 7.02 1.98 0.21
C ASN A 85 7.71 1.10 1.27
N THR A 86 7.66 1.56 2.52
CA THR A 86 7.96 0.73 3.69
C THR A 86 6.67 0.12 4.22
N VAL A 87 6.54 -1.20 4.11
CA VAL A 87 5.35 -1.94 4.53
C VAL A 87 5.57 -2.55 5.91
N MET A 88 4.58 -2.37 6.78
CA MET A 88 4.55 -2.95 8.12
C MET A 88 3.41 -3.96 8.17
N LEU A 89 3.77 -5.23 8.34
CA LEU A 89 2.83 -6.33 8.54
C LEU A 89 2.56 -6.52 10.03
N LEU A 90 1.30 -6.75 10.37
CA LEU A 90 0.81 -6.75 11.75
C LEU A 90 0.01 -8.01 12.03
N HIS A 91 -0.01 -8.41 13.30
CA HIS A 91 -0.71 -9.60 13.78
C HIS A 91 -0.39 -10.84 12.93
N CYS A 92 0.90 -11.16 12.92
CA CYS A 92 1.49 -12.26 12.16
C CYS A 92 1.51 -13.58 12.95
N ALA A 93 1.35 -14.68 12.24
CA ALA A 93 1.70 -16.01 12.72
C ALA A 93 3.22 -16.26 12.61
N GLU A 94 3.75 -17.16 13.45
CA GLU A 94 5.20 -17.43 13.54
C GLU A 94 5.83 -17.96 12.24
N ASN A 95 5.04 -18.57 11.36
CA ASN A 95 5.53 -19.02 10.06
C ASN A 95 6.06 -17.88 9.17
N ILE A 96 5.71 -16.63 9.47
CA ILE A 96 6.27 -15.47 8.77
C ILE A 96 7.77 -15.31 9.01
N LEU A 97 8.30 -15.85 10.13
CA LEU A 97 9.73 -15.78 10.48
C LEU A 97 10.62 -16.55 9.49
N LEU A 98 10.02 -17.42 8.66
CA LEU A 98 10.71 -18.10 7.56
C LEU A 98 10.91 -17.20 6.33
N SER A 99 10.29 -16.01 6.31
CA SER A 99 10.45 -15.02 5.24
C SER A 99 11.59 -14.05 5.59
N PRO A 100 12.29 -13.46 4.60
CA PRO A 100 13.40 -12.53 4.82
C PRO A 100 12.89 -11.13 5.22
N LEU A 101 12.06 -11.05 6.26
CA LEU A 101 11.46 -9.81 6.78
C LEU A 101 12.12 -9.40 8.09
N ASN A 102 12.11 -8.10 8.39
CA ASN A 102 12.58 -7.63 9.69
C ASN A 102 11.45 -7.72 10.72
N CYS A 103 11.44 -8.79 11.52
CA CYS A 103 10.49 -9.01 12.62
C CYS A 103 11.12 -8.80 14.01
N SER A 104 12.30 -8.15 14.08
CA SER A 104 13.02 -7.96 15.33
C SER A 104 12.25 -7.04 16.29
N SER A 105 12.65 -7.03 17.57
CA SER A 105 12.13 -6.08 18.57
C SER A 105 12.46 -4.61 18.26
N SER A 106 13.43 -4.35 17.37
CA SER A 106 13.79 -3.00 16.89
C SER A 106 13.16 -2.65 15.53
N SER A 107 12.32 -3.53 14.98
CA SER A 107 11.65 -3.31 13.71
C SER A 107 10.69 -2.11 13.75
N LEU A 108 10.51 -1.43 12.62
CA LEU A 108 9.67 -0.24 12.53
C LEU A 108 8.19 -0.53 12.83
N CYS A 109 7.72 -1.75 12.56
CA CYS A 109 6.37 -2.16 12.92
C CYS A 109 6.12 -2.05 14.43
N ARG A 110 7.15 -2.20 15.28
CA ARG A 110 7.03 -2.02 16.73
C ARG A 110 6.70 -0.59 17.11
N LYS A 111 7.32 0.38 16.42
CA LYS A 111 6.98 1.81 16.58
C LYS A 111 5.55 2.10 16.13
N PHE A 112 5.05 1.42 15.09
CA PHE A 112 3.66 1.59 14.64
C PHE A 112 2.64 1.03 15.64
N GLU A 113 2.95 -0.09 16.29
CA GLU A 113 2.09 -0.70 17.30
C GLU A 113 1.90 0.20 18.54
N GLU A 114 2.84 1.11 18.82
CA GLU A 114 2.76 2.11 19.89
C GLU A 114 1.61 3.11 19.63
N GLY A 115 0.38 2.70 19.95
CA GLY A 115 -0.84 3.50 19.77
C GLY A 115 -1.96 2.80 19.02
N ASN A 116 -1.76 1.57 18.52
CA ASN A 116 -2.75 0.83 17.74
C ASN A 116 -3.33 -0.37 18.53
N ALA A 117 -4.40 -0.98 18.00
CA ALA A 117 -5.01 -2.23 18.47
C ALA A 117 -4.14 -3.47 18.24
N CYS A 118 -3.15 -3.39 17.35
CA CYS A 118 -2.26 -4.50 17.00
C CYS A 118 -1.14 -4.79 18.01
N LYS A 119 -1.21 -4.22 19.23
CA LYS A 119 -0.12 -4.28 20.22
C LYS A 119 0.23 -5.72 20.61
N ASN A 120 1.52 -5.93 20.85
CA ASN A 120 2.10 -7.16 21.40
C ASN A 120 1.93 -8.42 20.52
N ALA A 121 1.43 -8.29 19.29
CA ALA A 121 1.42 -9.39 18.34
C ALA A 121 2.77 -9.49 17.60
N LEU A 122 3.06 -10.59 16.90
CA LEU A 122 4.22 -10.60 16.00
C LEU A 122 3.98 -9.63 14.85
N CYS A 123 4.97 -8.81 14.52
CA CYS A 123 4.94 -7.89 13.40
C CYS A 123 6.26 -7.92 12.65
N CYS A 124 6.22 -7.51 11.39
CA CYS A 124 7.41 -7.42 10.55
C CYS A 124 7.39 -6.15 9.70
N THR A 125 8.56 -5.71 9.26
CA THR A 125 8.69 -4.62 8.28
C THR A 125 9.55 -5.08 7.11
N TYR A 126 9.24 -4.55 5.93
CA TYR A 126 10.07 -4.70 4.75
C TYR A 126 9.92 -3.49 3.82
N LEU A 127 10.93 -3.27 2.97
CA LEU A 127 10.90 -2.28 1.90
C LEU A 127 10.41 -2.94 0.61
N LYS A 128 9.61 -2.25 -0.20
CA LYS A 128 9.17 -2.74 -1.53
C LYS A 128 10.28 -2.67 -2.59
N ASP A 129 11.50 -3.03 -2.22
CA ASP A 129 12.64 -3.03 -3.13
C ASP A 129 12.57 -4.17 -4.17
N ALA A 130 13.62 -4.31 -4.96
CA ALA A 130 13.69 -5.28 -6.05
C ALA A 130 13.55 -6.75 -5.61
N SER A 131 13.73 -7.06 -4.31
CA SER A 131 13.54 -8.42 -3.78
C SER A 131 12.08 -8.78 -3.53
N MET A 132 11.18 -7.79 -3.57
CA MET A 132 9.76 -7.95 -3.29
C MET A 132 8.91 -7.82 -4.55
N ASN A 133 7.84 -8.61 -4.62
CA ASN A 133 6.89 -8.56 -5.75
C ASN A 133 6.29 -7.16 -5.89
N GLN A 134 6.41 -6.52 -7.05
CA GLN A 134 5.98 -5.13 -7.25
C GLN A 134 4.45 -4.94 -7.43
N HIS A 135 3.67 -6.02 -7.51
CA HIS A 135 2.22 -5.96 -7.77
C HIS A 135 1.38 -6.37 -6.57
N LYS A 136 1.98 -6.76 -5.43
CA LYS A 136 1.21 -7.25 -4.29
C LYS A 136 1.74 -6.82 -2.93
N ILE A 137 0.83 -6.46 -2.02
CA ILE A 137 1.05 -6.49 -0.57
C ILE A 137 0.11 -7.56 -0.01
N ARG A 138 0.68 -8.61 0.57
CA ARG A 138 -0.07 -9.81 0.93
C ARG A 138 -0.39 -9.82 2.43
N VAL A 139 -1.67 -9.95 2.73
CA VAL A 139 -2.17 -10.40 4.04
C VAL A 139 -2.99 -11.67 3.86
N ARG A 140 -3.10 -12.49 4.92
CA ARG A 140 -3.93 -13.70 4.95
C ARG A 140 -4.06 -14.23 6.36
N VAL A 141 -5.13 -14.96 6.63
CA VAL A 141 -5.24 -15.82 7.81
C VAL A 141 -4.13 -16.88 7.78
N GLY A 142 -3.43 -17.09 8.89
CA GLY A 142 -2.24 -17.94 8.97
C GLY A 142 -0.97 -17.32 8.38
N GLY A 143 -1.00 -16.03 8.05
CA GLY A 143 0.17 -15.19 7.80
C GLY A 143 0.09 -13.95 8.69
N CYS A 144 0.12 -12.75 8.11
CA CYS A 144 -0.23 -11.52 8.81
C CYS A 144 -1.64 -11.07 8.40
N THR A 145 -2.45 -10.60 9.34
CA THR A 145 -3.86 -10.27 9.10
C THR A 145 -4.11 -8.79 8.84
N ALA A 146 -3.12 -7.94 9.07
CA ALA A 146 -3.19 -6.52 8.76
C ALA A 146 -1.86 -6.01 8.23
N TYR A 147 -1.91 -4.88 7.53
CA TYR A 147 -0.73 -4.14 7.15
C TYR A 147 -1.02 -2.64 7.08
N THR A 148 0.04 -1.85 7.15
CA THR A 148 0.04 -0.44 6.76
C THR A 148 1.29 -0.17 5.90
N SER A 149 1.35 1.01 5.29
CA SER A 149 2.48 1.42 4.46
C SER A 149 2.77 2.90 4.67
N VAL A 150 4.06 3.24 4.57
CA VAL A 150 4.57 4.61 4.65
C VAL A 150 5.47 4.86 3.46
N VAL A 151 5.24 5.98 2.79
CA VAL A 151 6.03 6.42 1.62
C VAL A 151 7.22 7.24 2.11
N ASP A 152 8.44 6.88 1.66
CA ASP A 152 9.72 7.48 2.09
C ASP A 152 9.89 7.56 3.60
N LEU A 153 9.61 6.45 4.29
CA LEU A 153 9.79 6.41 5.73
C LEU A 153 11.24 6.76 6.10
N ASN A 154 11.40 7.77 6.94
CA ASN A 154 12.64 8.03 7.67
C ASN A 154 12.53 7.41 9.08
N PRO A 155 13.34 6.39 9.42
CA PRO A 155 13.24 5.65 10.69
C PRO A 155 13.42 6.50 11.96
N LYS A 156 14.01 7.68 11.81
CA LYS A 156 14.25 8.63 12.92
C LYS A 156 13.00 9.41 13.30
N ASP A 157 12.06 9.55 12.37
CA ASP A 157 10.85 10.34 12.58
C ASP A 157 9.82 9.55 13.40
N PRO A 158 9.03 10.21 14.26
CA PRO A 158 7.99 9.55 15.03
C PRO A 158 6.82 9.08 14.14
N PRO A 159 6.08 8.03 14.52
CA PRO A 159 4.94 7.52 13.75
C PRO A 159 3.86 8.56 13.41
N SER A 160 3.72 9.60 14.21
CA SER A 160 2.75 10.69 14.00
C SER A 160 3.11 11.62 12.84
N SER A 161 4.37 11.65 12.40
CA SER A 161 4.83 12.47 11.27
C SER A 161 5.07 11.67 9.99
N TRP A 162 4.80 10.36 10.01
CA TRP A 162 4.97 9.50 8.85
C TRP A 162 3.93 9.80 7.76
N ASN A 163 4.36 9.70 6.51
CA ASN A 163 3.50 9.85 5.35
C ASN A 163 2.81 8.51 5.01
N TYR A 164 1.70 8.22 5.69
CA TYR A 164 0.93 6.98 5.46
C TYR A 164 0.33 6.95 4.06
N GLY A 165 0.61 5.87 3.34
CA GLY A 165 0.23 5.73 1.95
C GLY A 165 0.93 4.57 1.27
N ILE A 166 0.40 4.20 0.11
CA ILE A 166 1.03 3.26 -0.81
C ILE A 166 1.28 4.03 -2.11
N GLU A 167 2.54 4.30 -2.43
CA GLU A 167 2.92 4.93 -3.69
C GLU A 167 2.89 3.89 -4.82
N LEU A 168 2.02 4.13 -5.80
CA LEU A 168 2.01 3.44 -7.08
C LEU A 168 2.74 4.31 -8.10
N GLN A 169 3.48 3.67 -8.98
CA GLN A 169 4.12 4.29 -10.14
C GLN A 169 3.49 3.73 -11.41
N TRP A 170 3.48 4.53 -12.47
CA TRP A 170 2.99 4.09 -13.77
C TRP A 170 4.05 4.20 -14.87
N LEU A 171 3.96 3.32 -15.85
CA LEU A 171 4.85 3.37 -17.01
C LEU A 171 4.58 4.65 -17.83
N PRO A 172 5.60 5.43 -18.17
CA PRO A 172 5.43 6.54 -19.11
C PRO A 172 4.87 6.04 -20.44
N VAL A 173 3.96 6.81 -21.05
CA VAL A 173 3.52 6.51 -22.42
C VAL A 173 4.67 6.87 -23.35
N LEU A 174 5.11 5.91 -24.16
CA LEU A 174 6.05 6.19 -25.26
C LEU A 174 5.39 7.20 -26.19
N GLN A 175 5.98 8.39 -26.30
CA GLN A 175 5.62 9.40 -27.30
C GLN A 175 6.27 9.08 -28.65
#